data_AF-A0A955WA07-F1
#
_entry.id   AF-A0A955WA07-F1
#
_cell.length_a   1.000
_cell.length_b   1.000
_cell.length_c   1.000
_cell.angle_alpha   90.00
_cell.angle_beta   90.00
_cell.angle_gamma   90.00
#
_symmetry.space_group_name_H-M   'P 1'
#
loop_
_entity.id
_entity.type
_entity.pdbx_description
1 polymer ?
#
loop_
_entity_poly.entity_id
_entity_poly.type
_entity_poly.pdbx_seq_one_letter_code
_entity_poly.pdbx_strand_id
1 'polypeptide(L)'
;MHNASETRPFDLIAPLLDVLWADGRMSFPQVRAVDQVATRFGVDDVAMRIARVPLADFDDAAPPATLRPVAYALAVWVAGMDGRLHPSEEAVLRHFAQWWELAPEVERQARRIALGMARVARGRPTQTHLEALLRAARQLGSHDLLVGERAA
;
A
#
# COMPACT_ATOMS: atom_id res chain seq x y z
N MET A 1 -11.59 -33.15 12.78
CA MET A 1 -10.35 -32.46 12.40
C MET A 1 -10.60 -31.76 11.06
N HIS A 2 -10.96 -30.49 11.12
CA HIS A 2 -11.02 -29.50 10.01
C HIS A 2 -10.22 -28.31 10.57
N ASN A 3 -9.40 -27.55 9.85
CA ASN A 3 -9.25 -27.34 8.42
C ASN A 3 -7.77 -27.00 8.17
N ALA A 4 -7.26 -27.31 6.98
CA ALA A 4 -6.08 -26.64 6.47
C ALA A 4 -6.36 -25.13 6.48
N SER A 5 -5.49 -24.34 7.11
CA SER A 5 -5.57 -22.88 7.06
C SER A 5 -5.38 -22.43 5.61
N GLU A 6 -6.48 -22.34 4.86
CA GLU A 6 -6.51 -21.68 3.55
C GLU A 6 -6.09 -20.23 3.78
N THR A 7 -4.84 -19.94 3.48
CA THR A 7 -4.32 -18.57 3.47
C THR A 7 -5.12 -17.84 2.39
N ARG A 8 -5.96 -16.87 2.79
CA ARG A 8 -6.73 -16.10 1.81
C ARG A 8 -5.75 -15.44 0.83
N PRO A 9 -6.08 -15.39 -0.47
CA PRO A 9 -5.26 -14.71 -1.44
C PRO A 9 -5.13 -13.22 -1.06
N PHE A 10 -3.91 -12.70 -1.11
CA PHE A 10 -3.65 -11.30 -0.80
C PHE A 10 -4.43 -10.38 -1.74
N ASP A 11 -5.15 -9.43 -1.14
CA ASP A 11 -5.88 -8.39 -1.85
C ASP A 11 -5.16 -7.04 -1.73
N LEU A 12 -4.64 -6.53 -2.85
CA LEU A 12 -3.88 -5.29 -2.87
C LEU A 12 -4.68 -4.07 -2.40
N ILE A 13 -6.01 -4.08 -2.51
CA ILE A 13 -6.85 -2.94 -2.13
C ILE A 13 -7.07 -2.88 -0.62
N ALA A 14 -7.12 -4.01 0.06
CA ALA A 14 -7.38 -4.07 1.50
C ALA A 14 -6.43 -3.20 2.34
N PRO A 15 -5.09 -3.28 2.22
CA PRO A 15 -4.20 -2.42 3.00
C PRO A 15 -4.32 -0.93 2.65
N LEU A 16 -4.81 -0.59 1.45
CA LEU A 16 -5.08 0.80 1.09
C LEU A 16 -6.34 1.32 1.79
N LEU A 17 -7.33 0.46 1.99
CA LEU A 17 -8.54 0.77 2.75
C LEU A 17 -8.23 0.93 4.24
N ASP A 18 -7.35 0.10 4.80
CA ASP A 18 -6.90 0.22 6.19
C ASP A 18 -6.22 1.56 6.45
N VAL A 19 -5.37 2.02 5.52
CA VAL A 19 -4.79 3.37 5.56
C VAL A 19 -5.87 4.43 5.42
N LEU A 20 -6.74 4.31 4.42
CA LEU A 20 -7.80 5.28 4.13
C LEU A 20 -8.76 5.48 5.32
N TRP A 21 -8.99 4.44 6.12
CA TRP A 21 -9.89 4.48 7.27
C TRP A 21 -9.18 4.68 8.62
N ALA A 22 -7.84 4.75 8.64
CA ALA A 22 -7.05 4.70 9.87
C ALA A 22 -7.41 5.81 10.88
N ASP A 23 -7.78 7.00 10.42
CA ASP A 23 -8.16 8.14 11.26
C ASP A 23 -9.69 8.37 11.34
N GLY A 24 -10.48 7.48 10.73
CA GLY A 24 -11.94 7.58 10.63
C GLY A 24 -12.43 8.66 9.68
N ARG A 25 -11.56 9.29 8.88
CA ARG A 25 -11.89 10.34 7.92
C ARG A 25 -11.29 10.02 6.56
N MET A 26 -12.07 10.27 5.52
CA MET A 26 -11.61 10.04 4.15
C MET A 26 -11.43 11.36 3.42
N SER A 27 -10.20 11.66 2.98
CA SER A 27 -9.98 12.78 2.09
C SER A 27 -10.30 12.39 0.63
N PHE A 28 -10.84 13.33 -0.14
CA PHE A 28 -11.10 13.10 -1.56
C PHE A 28 -9.83 12.70 -2.35
N PRO A 29 -8.64 13.31 -2.13
CA PRO A 29 -7.40 12.86 -2.77
C PRO A 29 -7.03 11.40 -2.50
N GLN A 30 -7.15 10.93 -1.25
CA GLN A 30 -6.86 9.54 -0.88
C GLN A 30 -7.84 8.58 -1.54
N VAL A 31 -9.15 8.87 -1.48
CA VAL A 31 -10.20 8.08 -2.15
C VAL A 31 -9.91 7.96 -3.64
N ARG A 32 -9.54 9.08 -4.28
CA ARG A 32 -9.17 9.08 -5.71
C ARG A 32 -7.92 8.25 -5.99
N ALA A 33 -6.92 8.24 -5.10
CA ALA A 33 -5.75 7.38 -5.29
C ALA A 33 -6.10 5.90 -5.20
N VAL A 34 -6.94 5.50 -4.23
CA VAL A 34 -7.44 4.11 -4.13
C VAL A 34 -8.22 3.73 -5.39
N ASP A 35 -9.09 4.61 -5.89
CA ASP A 35 -9.82 4.43 -7.16
C ASP A 35 -8.89 4.26 -8.37
N GLN A 36 -7.81 5.05 -8.46
CA GLN A 36 -6.80 4.88 -9.52
C GLN A 36 -6.12 3.52 -9.45
N VAL A 37 -5.81 3.02 -8.25
CA VAL A 37 -5.23 1.68 -8.05
C VAL A 37 -6.24 0.61 -8.47
N ALA A 38 -7.47 0.66 -7.95
CA ALA A 38 -8.51 -0.30 -8.28
C ALA A 38 -8.76 -0.38 -9.80
N THR A 39 -8.91 0.77 -10.46
CA THR A 39 -9.05 0.86 -11.92
C THR A 39 -7.89 0.17 -12.64
N ARG A 40 -6.65 0.40 -12.19
CA ARG A 40 -5.46 -0.15 -12.84
C ARG A 40 -5.35 -1.67 -12.73
N PHE A 41 -5.88 -2.23 -11.65
CA PHE A 41 -5.84 -3.68 -11.38
C PHE A 41 -7.16 -4.39 -11.73
N GLY A 42 -8.13 -3.69 -12.33
CA GLY A 42 -9.42 -4.28 -12.70
C GLY A 42 -10.25 -4.70 -11.49
N VAL A 43 -10.11 -4.00 -10.36
CA VAL A 43 -10.90 -4.26 -9.17
C VAL A 43 -12.20 -3.49 -9.27
N ASP A 44 -13.27 -4.23 -9.57
CA ASP A 44 -14.63 -3.70 -9.53
C ASP A 44 -15.05 -3.42 -8.08
N ASP A 45 -16.14 -2.66 -7.91
CA ASP A 45 -16.78 -2.42 -6.61
C ASP A 45 -15.96 -1.65 -5.56
N VAL A 46 -14.85 -1.01 -5.93
CA VAL A 46 -14.01 -0.23 -4.99
C VAL A 46 -14.81 0.79 -4.18
N ALA A 47 -15.82 1.44 -4.80
CA ALA A 47 -16.71 2.36 -4.12
C ALA A 47 -17.52 1.70 -3.00
N MET A 48 -18.01 0.47 -3.21
CA MET A 48 -18.69 -0.30 -2.16
C MET A 48 -17.72 -0.71 -1.06
N ARG A 49 -16.49 -1.09 -1.41
CA ARG A 49 -15.47 -1.49 -0.43
C ARG A 49 -15.07 -0.32 0.46
N ILE A 50 -14.85 0.85 -0.13
CA ILE A 50 -14.62 2.10 0.61
C ILE A 50 -15.78 2.39 1.57
N ALA A 51 -17.03 2.18 1.14
CA ALA A 51 -18.21 2.45 1.96
C ALA A 51 -18.52 1.40 3.05
N ARG A 52 -17.95 0.18 2.96
CA ARG A 52 -18.37 -0.98 3.78
C ARG A 52 -17.39 -1.43 4.85
N VAL A 53 -16.17 -0.87 4.94
CA VAL A 53 -15.18 -1.37 5.90
C VAL A 53 -15.66 -1.13 7.34
N PRO A 54 -15.96 -2.19 8.11
CA PRO A 54 -16.16 -2.08 9.55
C PRO A 54 -14.81 -1.77 10.18
N LEU A 55 -14.77 -0.87 11.16
CA LEU A 55 -13.58 -0.43 11.92
C LEU A 55 -12.81 -1.55 12.66
N ALA A 56 -13.14 -2.84 12.47
CA ALA A 56 -12.72 -3.93 13.34
C ALA A 56 -11.88 -5.04 12.66
N ASP A 57 -11.87 -5.15 11.33
CA ASP A 57 -11.16 -6.24 10.64
C ASP A 57 -10.03 -5.65 9.78
N PHE A 58 -8.83 -5.55 10.37
CA PHE A 58 -7.60 -5.36 9.60
C PHE A 58 -7.36 -6.59 8.73
N ASP A 59 -6.97 -6.39 7.47
CA ASP A 59 -6.55 -7.51 6.64
C ASP A 59 -5.15 -7.99 7.07
N ASP A 60 -5.10 -9.21 7.59
CA ASP A 60 -3.86 -9.84 8.08
C ASP A 60 -3.10 -10.58 6.97
N ALA A 61 -3.64 -10.64 5.74
CA ALA A 61 -2.99 -11.26 4.61
C ALA A 61 -1.70 -10.52 4.23
N ALA A 62 -0.57 -11.21 4.34
CA ALA A 62 0.72 -10.69 3.88
C ALA A 62 0.84 -10.81 2.35
N PRO A 63 1.34 -9.77 1.64
CA PRO A 63 1.67 -9.88 0.24
C PRO A 63 2.81 -10.89 0.03
N PRO A 64 2.85 -11.57 -1.14
CA PRO A 64 4.03 -12.30 -1.59
C PRO A 64 5.28 -11.41 -1.49
N ALA A 65 6.43 -11.98 -1.10
CA ALA A 65 7.66 -11.23 -0.81
C ALA A 65 8.02 -10.20 -1.90
N THR A 66 7.90 -10.62 -3.17
CA THR A 66 8.19 -9.80 -4.35
C THR A 66 7.25 -8.59 -4.54
N LEU A 67 6.08 -8.60 -3.89
CA LEU A 67 5.06 -7.56 -3.97
C LEU A 67 5.04 -6.64 -2.75
N ARG A 68 5.66 -7.03 -1.63
CA ARG A 68 5.67 -6.23 -0.39
C ARG A 68 6.15 -4.79 -0.60
N PRO A 69 7.25 -4.52 -1.34
CA PRO A 69 7.69 -3.14 -1.57
C PRO A 69 6.68 -2.33 -2.39
N VAL A 70 5.97 -2.99 -3.32
CA VAL A 70 4.95 -2.36 -4.16
C VAL A 70 3.69 -2.04 -3.35
N ALA A 71 3.18 -3.02 -2.59
CA ALA A 71 2.02 -2.83 -1.73
C ALA A 71 2.28 -1.72 -0.71
N TYR A 72 3.47 -1.71 -0.09
CA TYR A 72 3.85 -0.69 0.88
C TYR A 72 3.97 0.69 0.25
N ALA A 73 4.62 0.81 -0.91
CA ALA A 73 4.73 2.09 -1.60
C ALA A 73 3.36 2.66 -1.99
N LEU A 74 2.40 1.81 -2.39
CA LEU A 74 1.03 2.23 -2.67
C LEU A 74 0.30 2.71 -1.42
N ALA A 75 0.43 1.99 -0.30
CA ALA A 75 -0.15 2.39 0.98
C ALA A 75 0.38 3.76 1.44
N VAL A 76 1.71 3.97 1.37
CA VAL A 76 2.31 5.27 1.70
C VAL A 76 1.84 6.38 0.73
N TRP A 77 1.72 6.06 -0.56
CA TRP A 77 1.29 7.03 -1.57
C TRP A 77 -0.15 7.49 -1.33
N VAL A 78 -1.05 6.55 -1.02
CA VAL A 78 -2.43 6.84 -0.61
C VAL A 78 -2.40 7.76 0.61
N ALA A 79 -1.75 7.34 1.70
CA ALA A 79 -1.71 8.11 2.94
C ALA A 79 -1.27 9.57 2.72
N GLY A 80 -0.18 9.78 1.97
CA GLY A 80 0.38 11.11 1.71
C GLY A 80 -0.37 11.96 0.70
N MET A 81 -1.46 11.49 0.09
CA MET A 81 -2.10 12.18 -1.04
C MET A 81 -2.73 13.52 -0.67
N ASP A 82 -3.22 13.67 0.54
CA ASP A 82 -3.83 14.92 1.00
C ASP A 82 -2.77 15.97 1.44
N GLY A 83 -1.48 15.61 1.32
CA GLY A 83 -0.34 16.44 1.68
C GLY A 83 0.06 16.36 3.15
N ARG A 84 -0.63 15.54 3.94
CA ARG A 84 -0.32 15.26 5.34
C ARG A 84 -0.19 13.75 5.53
N LEU A 85 0.30 13.36 6.69
CA LEU A 85 0.32 11.96 7.11
C LEU A 85 -0.13 11.94 8.55
N HIS A 86 -1.34 11.44 8.78
CA HIS A 86 -1.95 11.41 10.09
C HIS A 86 -1.22 10.38 10.97
N PRO A 87 -1.08 10.61 12.29
CA PRO A 87 -0.44 9.64 13.20
C PRO A 87 -1.06 8.22 13.14
N SER A 88 -2.37 8.12 12.87
CA SER A 88 -3.05 6.83 12.71
C SER A 88 -2.61 6.10 11.43
N GLU A 89 -2.55 6.79 10.30
CA GLU A 89 -2.05 6.23 9.03
C GLU A 89 -0.58 5.81 9.18
N GLU A 90 0.23 6.63 9.85
CA GLU A 90 1.62 6.30 10.18
C GLU A 90 1.71 5.02 11.03
N ALA A 91 0.81 4.82 11.99
CA ALA A 91 0.78 3.60 12.79
C ALA A 91 0.45 2.35 11.94
N VAL A 92 -0.52 2.44 11.03
CA VAL A 92 -0.85 1.38 10.08
C VAL A 92 0.33 1.06 9.15
N LEU A 93 0.99 2.09 8.61
CA LEU A 93 2.17 1.89 7.76
C LEU A 93 3.31 1.22 8.51
N ARG A 94 3.59 1.62 9.76
CA ARG A 94 4.60 0.93 10.58
C ARG A 94 4.23 -0.52 10.83
N HIS A 95 2.95 -0.80 11.09
CA HIS A 95 2.47 -2.17 11.25
C HIS A 95 2.73 -2.99 9.99
N PHE A 96 2.40 -2.47 8.79
CA PHE A 96 2.70 -3.14 7.52
C PHE A 96 4.20 -3.39 7.31
N ALA A 97 5.06 -2.42 7.60
CA ALA A 97 6.50 -2.60 7.43
C ALA A 97 7.05 -3.74 8.31
N GLN A 98 6.56 -3.84 9.55
CA GLN A 98 6.94 -4.89 10.49
C GLN A 98 6.34 -6.24 10.11
N TRP A 99 5.02 -6.29 9.86
CA TRP A 99 4.30 -7.53 9.57
C TRP A 99 4.69 -8.12 8.22
N TRP A 100 4.97 -7.28 7.23
CA TRP A 100 5.49 -7.72 5.94
C TRP A 100 7.03 -7.84 5.95
N GLU A 101 7.69 -7.66 7.08
CA GLU A 101 9.14 -7.87 7.24
C GLU A 101 9.97 -7.12 6.18
N LEU A 102 9.63 -5.86 5.90
CA LEU A 102 10.39 -5.08 4.93
C LEU A 102 11.79 -4.80 5.47
N ALA A 103 12.81 -5.03 4.64
CA ALA A 103 14.15 -4.57 4.94
C ALA A 103 14.14 -3.05 5.18
N PRO A 104 14.81 -2.52 6.23
CA PRO A 104 14.74 -1.10 6.57
C PRO A 104 15.14 -0.15 5.43
N GLU A 105 16.06 -0.57 4.55
CA GLU A 105 16.41 0.22 3.37
C GLU A 105 15.28 0.28 2.35
N VAL A 106 14.63 -0.87 2.09
CA VAL A 106 13.50 -0.96 1.17
C VAL A 106 12.33 -0.13 1.69
N GLU A 107 12.02 -0.21 2.99
CA GLU A 107 10.99 0.63 3.63
C GLU A 107 11.29 2.12 3.43
N ARG A 108 12.51 2.57 3.77
CA ARG A 108 12.92 3.98 3.63
C ARG A 108 12.84 4.46 2.19
N GLN A 109 13.30 3.67 1.23
CA GLN A 109 13.28 4.03 -0.19
C GLN A 109 11.86 4.06 -0.74
N ALA A 110 11.04 3.04 -0.46
CA ALA A 110 9.64 2.97 -0.86
C ALA A 110 8.86 4.17 -0.31
N ARG A 111 9.01 4.48 0.98
CA ARG A 111 8.39 5.65 1.61
C ARG A 111 8.82 6.96 0.96
N ARG A 112 10.12 7.14 0.71
CA ARG A 112 10.65 8.36 0.06
C ARG A 112 10.05 8.57 -1.33
N ILE A 113 10.02 7.52 -2.15
CA ILE A 113 9.49 7.57 -3.52
C ILE A 113 8.00 7.87 -3.50
N ALA A 114 7.23 7.14 -2.68
CA ALA A 114 5.79 7.29 -2.57
C ALA A 114 5.38 8.70 -2.12
N LEU A 115 6.00 9.22 -1.05
CA LEU A 115 5.74 10.59 -0.58
C LEU A 115 6.20 11.65 -1.58
N GLY A 116 7.32 11.41 -2.27
CA GLY A 116 7.77 12.28 -3.38
C GLY A 116 6.72 12.35 -4.48
N MET A 117 6.16 11.19 -4.87
CA MET A 117 5.11 11.11 -5.90
C MET A 117 3.80 11.77 -5.45
N ALA A 118 3.40 11.59 -4.19
CA ALA A 118 2.22 12.26 -3.64
C ALA A 118 2.37 13.80 -3.68
N ARG A 119 3.55 14.32 -3.36
CA ARG A 119 3.87 15.76 -3.46
C ARG A 119 3.82 16.26 -4.90
N VAL A 120 4.33 15.49 -5.86
CA VAL A 120 4.26 15.82 -7.29
C VAL A 120 2.80 15.86 -7.75
N ALA A 121 1.98 14.91 -7.29
CA ALA A 121 0.57 14.84 -7.62
C ALA A 121 -0.27 15.98 -7.01
N ARG A 122 0.18 16.63 -5.93
CA ARG A 122 -0.47 17.80 -5.30
C ARG A 122 -1.97 17.60 -5.03
N GLY A 123 -2.34 16.46 -4.45
CA GLY A 123 -3.73 16.10 -4.17
C GLY A 123 -4.56 15.69 -5.39
N ARG A 124 -3.94 15.58 -6.57
CA ARG A 124 -4.58 15.18 -7.83
C ARG A 124 -3.89 13.95 -8.40
N PRO A 125 -4.13 12.76 -7.83
CA PRO A 125 -3.53 11.52 -8.33
C PRO A 125 -3.97 11.26 -9.78
N THR A 126 -3.05 10.74 -10.59
CA THR A 126 -3.30 10.35 -12.00
C THR A 126 -2.73 8.96 -12.26
N GLN A 127 -3.21 8.30 -13.31
CA GLN A 127 -2.64 7.02 -13.74
C GLN A 127 -1.14 7.12 -14.02
N THR A 128 -0.65 8.23 -14.59
CA THR A 128 0.79 8.41 -14.84
C THR A 128 1.61 8.42 -13.56
N HIS A 129 1.12 9.07 -12.49
CA HIS A 129 1.78 9.04 -11.18
C HIS A 129 1.82 7.62 -10.61
N LEU A 130 0.70 6.90 -10.70
CA LEU A 130 0.61 5.50 -10.27
C LEU A 130 1.58 4.59 -11.04
N GLU A 131 1.63 4.71 -12.37
CA GLU A 131 2.53 3.91 -13.20
C GLU A 131 4.02 4.21 -12.93
N ALA A 132 4.36 5.48 -12.70
CA ALA A 132 5.70 5.87 -12.30
C ALA A 132 6.07 5.27 -10.94
N LEU A 133 5.16 5.33 -9.96
CA LEU A 133 5.34 4.71 -8.65
C LEU A 133 5.52 3.19 -8.74
N LEU A 134 4.66 2.50 -9.48
CA LEU A 134 4.73 1.05 -9.67
C LEU A 134 6.06 0.62 -10.30
N ARG A 135 6.54 1.36 -11.31
CA ARG A 135 7.85 1.09 -11.93
C ARG A 135 8.99 1.25 -10.93
N ALA A 136 9.00 2.36 -10.18
CA ALA A 136 10.04 2.62 -9.19
C ALA A 136 10.02 1.59 -8.04
N ALA A 137 8.84 1.25 -7.51
CA ALA A 137 8.71 0.31 -6.40
C ALA A 137 9.10 -1.13 -6.79
N ARG A 138 8.83 -1.56 -8.02
CA ARG A 138 9.28 -2.88 -8.52
C ARG A 138 10.80 -3.01 -8.61
N GLN A 139 11.51 -1.91 -8.89
CA GLN A 139 12.97 -1.91 -8.91
C GLN A 139 13.55 -2.16 -7.52
N LEU A 140 12.85 -1.76 -6.44
CA LEU A 140 13.26 -2.02 -5.06
C LEU A 140 13.20 -3.51 -4.72
N GLY A 141 12.08 -4.18 -5.04
CA GLY A 141 11.92 -5.62 -4.79
C GLY A 141 12.89 -6.49 -5.60
N SER A 142 13.38 -6.00 -6.73
CA SER A 142 14.38 -6.71 -7.54
C SER A 142 15.80 -6.60 -6.96
N HIS A 143 16.11 -5.51 -6.24
CA HIS A 143 17.42 -5.32 -5.59
C HIS A 143 17.55 -6.15 -4.31
N ASP A 144 16.45 -6.37 -3.59
CA ASP A 144 16.44 -7.12 -2.32
C ASP A 144 16.75 -8.61 -2.55
N LEU A 145 16.20 -9.20 -3.63
CA LEU A 145 16.47 -10.59 -4.03
C LEU A 145 17.96 -10.83 -4.36
N LEU A 146 18.61 -9.87 -5.03
CA LEU A 146 20.01 -9.98 -5.45
C LEU A 146 21.00 -9.81 -4.28
N VAL A 147 20.62 -9.08 -3.23
CA VAL A 147 21.44 -8.93 -2.03
C VAL A 147 21.26 -10.12 -1.09
N GLY A 148 20.04 -10.67 -0.99
CA GLY A 148 19.75 -11.89 -0.24
C GLY A 148 20.48 -13.13 -0.76
N GLU A 149 20.60 -13.29 -2.09
CA GLU A 149 21.34 -14.41 -2.70
C GLU A 149 22.87 -14.31 -2.56
N ARG A 150 23.40 -13.12 -2.27
CA ARG A 150 24.85 -12.92 -2.08
C ARG A 150 25.32 -13.12 -0.64
N ALA A 151 24.38 -13.25 0.30
CA ALA A 151 24.65 -13.41 1.73
C ALA A 151 24.38 -14.84 2.24
N ALA A 152 23.99 -15.77 1.35
CA ALA A 152 23.82 -17.20 1.61
C ALA A 152 24.97 -18.01 1.00
#